data_AF-A0A2U1MHN2-F1
#
_entry.id   AF-A0A2U1MHN2-F1
#
_cell.length_a   1.000
_cell.length_b   1.000
_cell.length_c   1.000
_cell.angle_alpha   90.00
_cell.angle_beta   90.00
_cell.angle_gamma   90.00
#
_symmetry.space_group_name_H-M   'P 1'
#
loop_
_entity.id
_entity.type
_entity.pdbx_description
1 polymer ?
#
loop_
_entity_poly.entity_id
_entity_poly.type
_entity_poly.pdbx_seq_one_letter_code
_entity_poly.pdbx_strand_id
1 'polypeptide(L)'
;MADDCIGPDVEKLVAEIQEGGVLLLENLMFYKEEEENDPEFAKKLAALADFYVIDGFGTAHRANASTDGVAKHLKPCLAGFLGKKVLFF
;
A
#
# COMPACT_ATOMS: atom_id res chain seq x y z
N MET A 1 12.76 -6.43 6.42
CA MET A 1 12.07 -6.69 5.14
C MET A 1 11.19 -7.88 5.39
N ALA A 2 9.93 -7.82 5.01
CA ALA A 2 9.03 -8.97 5.09
C ALA A 2 9.27 -9.87 3.87
N ASP A 3 9.09 -11.18 4.05
CA ASP A 3 9.21 -12.18 2.96
C ASP A 3 7.95 -12.24 2.08
N ASP A 4 6.90 -11.52 2.47
CA ASP A 4 5.62 -11.41 1.76
C ASP A 4 5.03 -10.00 1.98
N CYS A 5 3.92 -9.69 1.31
CA CYS A 5 3.16 -8.45 1.46
C CYS A 5 1.81 -8.62 2.16
N ILE A 6 1.35 -9.86 2.35
CA ILE A 6 0.10 -10.19 3.06
C ILE A 6 0.29 -11.44 3.94
N GLY A 7 -0.69 -11.69 4.81
CA GLY A 7 -0.75 -12.91 5.60
C GLY A 7 -0.23 -12.76 7.04
N PRO A 8 -0.30 -13.85 7.83
CA PRO A 8 -0.19 -13.79 9.28
C PRO A 8 1.21 -13.38 9.77
N ASP A 9 2.27 -13.68 9.01
CA ASP A 9 3.62 -13.30 9.41
C ASP A 9 3.90 -11.82 9.11
N VAL A 10 3.33 -11.28 8.04
CA VAL A 10 3.35 -9.83 7.75
C VAL A 10 2.57 -9.06 8.81
N GLU A 11 1.38 -9.54 9.18
CA GLU A 11 0.56 -8.92 10.24
C GLU A 11 1.31 -8.84 11.58
N LYS A 12 2.04 -9.89 11.96
CA LYS A 12 2.89 -9.88 13.16
C LYS A 12 4.03 -8.87 13.03
N LEU A 13 4.74 -8.88 11.89
CA LEU A 13 5.84 -7.95 11.66
C LEU A 13 5.35 -6.50 11.75
N VAL A 14 4.18 -6.18 11.19
CA VAL A 14 3.55 -4.86 11.28
C VAL A 14 3.19 -4.51 12.72
N ALA A 15 2.63 -5.44 13.50
CA ALA A 15 2.28 -5.22 14.89
C ALA A 15 3.50 -5.00 15.81
N GLU A 16 4.67 -5.52 15.43
CA GLU A 16 5.93 -5.39 16.16
C GLU A 16 6.74 -4.15 15.78
N ILE A 17 6.32 -3.37 14.77
CA ILE A 17 6.99 -2.13 14.37
C ILE A 17 6.94 -1.12 15.52
N GLN A 18 8.12 -0.70 15.98
CA GLN A 18 8.24 0.40 16.94
C GLN A 18 7.98 1.75 16.29
N GLU A 19 7.62 2.76 17.08
CA GLU A 19 7.43 4.12 16.58
C GLU A 19 8.68 4.63 15.84
N GLY A 20 8.49 5.13 14.62
CA GLY A 20 9.58 5.53 13.72
C GLY A 20 10.25 4.38 12.97
N GLY A 21 9.83 3.14 13.19
CA GLY A 21 10.26 1.97 12.44
C GLY A 21 9.73 1.96 11.01
N VAL A 22 10.47 1.30 10.12
CA VAL A 22 10.11 1.16 8.70
C VAL A 22 10.14 -0.32 8.35
N LEU A 23 9.03 -0.80 7.78
CA LEU A 23 8.94 -2.14 7.20
C LEU A 23 8.74 -2.03 5.70
N LEU A 24 9.62 -2.69 4.95
CA LEU A 24 9.45 -2.91 3.52
C LEU A 24 8.80 -4.28 3.31
N LEU A 25 7.64 -4.28 2.66
CA LEU A 25 6.95 -5.48 2.21
C LEU A 25 7.60 -6.05 0.95
N GLU A 26 7.35 -7.33 0.68
CA GLU A 26 7.78 -7.96 -0.56
C GLU A 26 7.01 -7.40 -1.79
N ASN A 27 7.55 -7.64 -2.98
CA ASN A 27 7.03 -7.15 -4.24
C ASN A 27 5.56 -7.55 -4.49
N LEU A 28 4.68 -6.54 -4.53
CA LEU A 28 3.23 -6.70 -4.73
C LEU A 28 2.88 -7.39 -6.05
N MET A 29 3.69 -7.20 -7.10
CA MET A 29 3.45 -7.80 -8.42
C MET A 29 3.73 -9.32 -8.48
N PHE A 30 4.15 -9.94 -7.37
CA PHE A 30 4.14 -11.40 -7.26
C PHE A 30 2.73 -11.97 -7.14
N TYR A 31 1.75 -11.14 -6.73
CA TYR A 31 0.33 -11.44 -6.77
C TYR A 31 -0.27 -10.86 -8.06
N LYS A 32 -0.96 -11.70 -8.84
CA LYS A 32 -1.67 -11.25 -10.04
C LYS A 32 -2.83 -10.32 -9.69
N GLU A 33 -3.38 -10.55 -8.49
CA GLU A 33 -4.43 -9.78 -7.83
C GLU A 33 -4.08 -8.28 -7.73
N GLU A 34 -2.79 -7.93 -7.66
CA GLU A 34 -2.33 -6.54 -7.68
C GLU A 34 -2.67 -5.85 -9.01
N GLU A 35 -2.34 -6.48 -10.15
CA GLU A 35 -2.62 -5.93 -11.48
C GLU A 35 -4.11 -5.99 -11.83
N GLU A 36 -4.84 -6.98 -11.30
CA GLU A 36 -6.29 -7.13 -11.50
C GLU A 36 -7.14 -6.22 -10.61
N ASN A 37 -6.51 -5.48 -9.67
CA ASN A 37 -7.18 -4.65 -8.68
C ASN A 37 -8.21 -5.44 -7.86
N ASP A 38 -7.82 -6.63 -7.42
CA ASP A 38 -8.71 -7.52 -6.70
C ASP A 38 -9.15 -6.88 -5.36
N PRO A 39 -10.46 -6.79 -5.08
CA PRO A 39 -10.97 -6.16 -3.87
C PRO A 39 -10.53 -6.87 -2.58
N GLU A 40 -10.39 -8.20 -2.58
CA GLU A 40 -9.98 -8.93 -1.38
C GLU A 40 -8.49 -8.75 -1.10
N PHE A 41 -7.65 -8.69 -2.14
CA PHE A 41 -6.24 -8.35 -2.01
C PHE A 41 -6.05 -6.91 -1.51
N ALA A 42 -6.76 -5.95 -2.08
CA ALA A 42 -6.77 -4.56 -1.61
C ALA A 42 -7.19 -4.44 -0.14
N LYS A 43 -8.19 -5.22 0.30
CA LYS A 43 -8.65 -5.26 1.68
C LYS A 43 -7.61 -5.85 2.63
N LYS A 44 -6.89 -6.90 2.22
CA LYS A 44 -5.78 -7.47 3.01
C LYS A 44 -4.65 -6.46 3.20
N LEU A 45 -4.25 -5.76 2.15
CA LEU A 45 -3.24 -4.70 2.24
C LEU A 45 -3.72 -3.56 3.14
N ALA A 46 -4.98 -3.14 3.00
CA ALA A 46 -5.57 -2.10 3.83
C ALA A 46 -5.64 -2.50 5.31
N ALA A 47 -5.81 -3.78 5.64
CA ALA A 47 -5.86 -4.24 7.03
C ALA A 47 -4.54 -4.03 7.81
N LEU A 48 -3.42 -3.77 7.10
CA LEU A 48 -2.10 -3.56 7.70
C LEU A 48 -1.86 -2.10 8.15
N ALA A 49 -2.74 -1.16 7.84
CA ALA A 49 -2.50 0.26 8.09
C ALA A 49 -3.78 1.04 8.44
N ASP A 50 -3.61 2.16 9.11
CA ASP A 50 -4.72 3.10 9.40
C ASP A 50 -4.89 4.15 8.29
N PHE A 51 -3.78 4.52 7.63
CA PHE A 51 -3.72 5.60 6.66
C PHE A 51 -3.03 5.14 5.38
N TYR A 52 -3.43 5.72 4.25
CA TYR A 52 -2.82 5.46 2.96
C TYR A 52 -2.16 6.72 2.41
N VAL A 53 -0.91 6.58 1.97
CA VAL A 53 -0.15 7.65 1.30
C VAL A 53 0.37 7.13 -0.02
N ILE A 54 0.00 7.77 -1.13
CA ILE A 54 0.58 7.50 -2.44
C ILE A 54 1.70 8.49 -2.74
N ASP A 55 2.93 8.00 -2.79
CA ASP A 55 4.12 8.80 -3.17
C ASP A 55 4.79 8.31 -4.47
N GLY A 56 4.18 7.33 -5.15
CA GLY A 56 4.59 6.83 -6.46
C GLY A 56 3.74 7.40 -7.59
N PHE A 57 3.98 8.65 -8.03
CA PHE A 57 3.16 9.25 -9.10
C PHE A 57 3.20 8.43 -10.42
N GLY A 58 4.34 7.80 -10.71
CA GLY A 58 4.50 6.96 -11.89
C GLY A 58 3.56 5.76 -11.95
N THR A 59 3.05 5.26 -10.81
CA THR A 59 2.10 4.14 -10.76
C THR A 59 0.65 4.59 -10.61
N ALA A 60 0.41 5.84 -10.21
CA ALA A 60 -0.93 6.40 -9.95
C ALA A 60 -1.87 6.40 -11.16
N HIS A 61 -1.33 6.26 -12.39
CA HIS A 61 -2.14 6.17 -13.61
C HIS A 61 -2.78 4.79 -13.84
N ARG A 62 -2.37 3.76 -13.08
CA ARG A 62 -2.92 2.40 -13.15
C ARG A 62 -3.82 2.16 -11.95
N ALA A 63 -4.98 1.60 -12.21
CA ALA A 63 -5.91 1.18 -11.17
C ALA A 63 -5.52 -0.21 -10.69
N ASN A 64 -4.44 -0.32 -9.90
CA ASN A 64 -4.01 -1.54 -9.24
C ASN A 64 -4.56 -1.60 -7.81
N ALA A 65 -4.47 -2.77 -7.17
CA ALA A 65 -4.94 -2.92 -5.80
C ALA A 65 -4.19 -1.98 -4.84
N SER A 66 -2.87 -1.86 -4.93
CA SER A 66 -2.07 -0.99 -4.05
C SER A 66 -2.16 0.51 -4.32
N THR A 67 -2.61 0.92 -5.52
CA THR A 67 -2.70 2.32 -5.93
C THR A 67 -4.12 2.88 -5.85
N ASP A 68 -5.12 2.08 -6.22
CA ASP A 68 -6.53 2.48 -6.27
C ASP A 68 -7.38 1.69 -5.27
N GLY A 69 -7.22 0.36 -5.22
CA GLY A 69 -8.01 -0.52 -4.35
C GLY A 69 -7.91 -0.15 -2.86
N VAL A 70 -6.69 -0.07 -2.34
CA VAL A 70 -6.39 0.24 -0.92
C VAL A 70 -6.97 1.60 -0.51
N ALA A 71 -6.91 2.60 -1.39
CA ALA A 71 -7.43 3.95 -1.13
C ALA A 71 -8.95 3.98 -0.91
N LYS A 72 -9.70 2.97 -1.35
CA LYS A 72 -11.14 2.83 -1.09
C LYS A 72 -11.44 2.37 0.34
N HIS A 73 -10.48 1.66 0.96
CA HIS A 73 -10.62 1.11 2.30
C HIS A 73 -10.03 2.00 3.39
N LEU A 74 -8.93 2.71 3.08
CA LEU A 74 -8.24 3.56 4.04
C LEU A 74 -8.58 5.03 3.88
N LYS A 75 -8.96 5.66 5.00
CA LYS A 75 -9.26 7.10 5.06
C LYS A 75 -8.60 7.73 6.28
N PRO A 76 -7.90 8.87 6.12
CA PRO A 76 -7.60 9.59 4.87
C PRO A 76 -6.65 8.88 3.91
N CYS A 77 -6.87 9.15 2.62
CA CYS A 77 -5.95 8.86 1.51
C CYS A 77 -5.24 10.17 1.16
N LEU A 78 -3.91 10.15 1.18
CA LEU A 78 -3.06 11.34 1.06
C LEU A 78 -2.08 11.21 -0.11
N ALA A 79 -1.76 12.34 -0.74
CA ALA A 79 -0.64 12.42 -1.66
C ALA A 79 0.65 12.72 -0.88
N GLY A 80 1.70 11.95 -1.15
CA GLY A 80 3.04 12.21 -0.63
C GLY A 80 3.68 13.46 -1.27
N PHE A 81 4.89 13.80 -0.84
CA PHE A 81 5.59 15.00 -1.30
C PHE A 81 5.89 14.97 -2.81
N LEU A 82 6.19 13.81 -3.39
CA LEU A 82 6.42 13.66 -4.82
C LEU A 82 5.13 13.90 -5.60
N GLY A 83 4.03 13.30 -5.16
CA GLY A 83 2.70 13.52 -5.75
C GLY A 83 2.30 15.00 -5.70
N LYS A 84 2.51 15.65 -4.55
CA LYS A 84 2.26 17.09 -4.38
C LYS A 84 3.09 17.92 -5.36
N LYS A 85 4.38 17.61 -5.50
CA LYS A 85 5.28 18.31 -6.41
C LYS A 85 4.75 18.20 -7.85
N VAL A 86 4.47 17.00 -8.34
CA VAL A 86 4.07 16.79 -9.75
C VAL A 86 2.69 17.37 -10.09
N LEU A 87 1.71 17.29 -9.18
CA LEU A 87 0.32 17.71 -9.44
C LEU A 87 0.04 19.19 -9.22
N PHE A 88 0.82 19.86 -8.37
CA PHE A 88 0.56 21.25 -7.94
C PHE A 88 1.70 22.22 -8.31
N PHE A 89 2.42 21.94 -9.40
CA PHE A 89 3.32 22.91 -10.02
C PHE A 89 2.57 24.10 -10.61
#